data_AF-A0A1Y4HSF5-F1
#
_entry.id   AF-A0A1Y4HSF5-F1
#
_cell.length_a   1.000
_cell.length_b   1.000
_cell.length_c   1.000
_cell.angle_alpha   90.00
_cell.angle_beta   90.00
_cell.angle_gamma   90.00
#
_symmetry.space_group_name_H-M   'P 1'
#
loop_
_entity.id
_entity.type
_entity.pdbx_description
1 polymer ?
#
loop_
_entity_poly.entity_id
_entity_poly.type
_entity_poly.pdbx_seq_one_letter_code
_entity_poly.pdbx_strand_id
1 'polypeptide(L)'
;MRRMEAPGNQCALPGLDPKGEQRMAEARAWVAAHPDEWGWYRRNARQECRRTHDGKASPNRCIYGMRIAFGIELPNHMAPYLARIAMEQDPEIRMRVARSDADQYTTAVLK
;
A
#
# COMPACT_ATOMS: atom_id res chain seq x y z
N MET A 1 -37.67 4.05 -7.83
CA MET A 1 -36.65 5.12 -7.95
C MET A 1 -35.29 4.55 -7.58
N ARG A 2 -34.30 4.59 -8.50
CA ARG A 2 -32.91 4.26 -8.18
C ARG A 2 -32.39 5.28 -7.17
N ARG A 3 -31.86 4.85 -6.02
CA ARG A 3 -31.07 5.73 -5.15
C ARG A 3 -29.84 6.16 -5.96
N MET A 4 -29.73 7.45 -6.25
CA MET A 4 -28.47 8.04 -6.69
C MET A 4 -27.52 7.98 -5.50
N GLU A 5 -26.61 7.01 -5.49
CA GLU A 5 -25.44 7.08 -4.61
C GLU A 5 -24.62 8.28 -5.10
N ALA A 6 -24.42 9.26 -4.20
CA ALA A 6 -23.59 10.42 -4.51
C ALA A 6 -22.17 9.95 -4.86
N PRO A 7 -21.49 10.57 -5.85
CA PRO A 7 -20.12 10.20 -6.17
C PRO A 7 -19.23 10.47 -4.96
N GLY A 8 -18.78 9.39 -4.32
CA GLY A 8 -17.91 9.39 -3.14
C GLY A 8 -16.48 9.80 -3.50
N ASN A 9 -16.32 11.03 -3.96
CA ASN A 9 -15.01 11.67 -4.19
C ASN A 9 -14.64 12.62 -3.04
N GLN A 10 -15.30 12.50 -1.88
CA GLN A 10 -14.88 13.21 -0.69
C GLN A 10 -13.63 12.52 -0.14
N CYS A 11 -12.48 13.17 -0.33
CA CYS A 11 -11.29 12.85 0.43
C CYS A 11 -11.67 13.01 1.92
N ALA A 12 -11.63 11.91 2.65
CA ALA A 12 -11.91 11.86 4.08
C ALA A 12 -11.12 12.91 4.88
N LEU A 13 -11.64 13.30 6.04
CA LEU A 13 -10.89 14.10 7.00
C LEU A 13 -10.21 13.15 7.99
N PRO A 14 -8.95 13.39 8.41
CA PRO A 14 -8.30 12.60 9.45
C PRO A 14 -9.18 12.54 10.71
N GLY A 15 -9.47 11.33 11.21
CA GLY A 15 -10.35 11.09 12.36
C GLY A 15 -11.86 11.00 12.05
N LEU A 16 -12.27 11.19 10.80
CA LEU A 16 -13.67 11.09 10.34
C LEU A 16 -13.90 9.95 9.32
N ASP A 17 -12.84 9.30 8.85
CA ASP A 17 -12.91 8.05 8.09
C ASP A 17 -12.25 6.91 8.86
N PRO A 18 -13.02 6.17 9.66
CA PRO A 18 -12.49 5.10 10.49
C PRO A 18 -11.87 3.97 9.66
N LYS A 19 -12.20 3.87 8.36
CA LYS A 19 -11.78 2.76 7.52
C LYS A 19 -10.33 2.90 7.06
N GLY A 20 -9.95 4.07 6.55
CA GLY A 20 -8.58 4.33 6.09
C GLY A 20 -7.57 4.30 7.23
N GLU A 21 -7.95 4.88 8.38
CA GLU A 21 -7.14 4.90 9.60
C GLU A 21 -6.93 3.49 10.14
N GLN A 22 -8.01 2.72 10.32
CA GLN A 22 -7.96 1.35 10.80
C GLN A 22 -7.09 0.48 9.89
N ARG A 23 -7.25 0.58 8.57
CA ARG A 23 -6.46 -0.22 7.63
C ARG A 23 -4.99 0.16 7.61
N MET A 24 -4.65 1.44 7.77
CA MET A 24 -3.25 1.83 7.93
C MET A 24 -2.67 1.28 9.23
N ALA A 25 -3.42 1.33 10.33
CA ALA A 25 -3.01 0.74 11.60
C ALA A 25 -2.81 -0.79 11.50
N GLU A 26 -3.76 -1.49 10.87
CA GLU A 26 -3.67 -2.92 10.57
C GLU A 26 -2.46 -3.24 9.68
N ALA A 27 -2.18 -2.42 8.66
CA ALA A 27 -1.01 -2.59 7.79
C ALA A 27 0.30 -2.40 8.55
N ARG A 28 0.39 -1.40 9.43
CA ARG A 28 1.58 -1.19 10.27
C ARG A 28 1.78 -2.33 11.26
N ALA A 29 0.69 -2.80 11.89
CA ALA A 29 0.74 -3.95 12.79
C ALA A 29 1.19 -5.23 12.05
N TRP A 30 0.67 -5.45 10.84
CA TRP A 30 1.07 -6.58 10.00
C TRP A 30 2.56 -6.51 9.64
N VAL A 31 3.04 -5.34 9.21
CA VAL A 31 4.46 -5.11 8.87
C VAL A 31 5.38 -5.37 10.07
N ALA A 32 4.96 -4.99 11.28
CA ALA A 32 5.72 -5.25 12.50
C ALA A 32 5.75 -6.74 12.88
N ALA A 33 4.64 -7.46 12.67
CA ALA A 33 4.52 -8.86 13.00
C ALA A 33 5.18 -9.82 11.99
N HIS A 34 5.44 -9.38 10.76
CA HIS A 34 5.92 -10.21 9.66
C HIS A 34 7.21 -9.65 9.03
N PRO A 35 8.33 -9.58 9.77
CA PRO A 35 9.55 -8.91 9.32
C PRO A 35 10.21 -9.58 8.11
N ASP A 36 10.09 -10.89 7.95
CA ASP A 36 10.73 -11.64 6.87
C ASP A 36 9.99 -11.45 5.55
N GLU A 37 8.66 -11.58 5.57
CA GLU A 37 7.75 -11.30 4.48
C GLU A 37 7.89 -9.84 4.04
N TRP A 38 7.88 -8.92 5.01
CA TRP A 38 8.04 -7.50 4.74
C TRP A 38 9.43 -7.17 4.18
N GLY A 39 10.47 -7.81 4.69
CA GLY A 39 11.82 -7.73 4.16
C GLY A 39 11.88 -8.18 2.70
N TRP A 40 11.23 -9.29 2.38
CA TRP A 40 11.12 -9.80 1.01
C TRP A 40 10.36 -8.84 0.10
N TYR A 41 9.25 -8.27 0.57
CA TYR A 41 8.44 -7.30 -0.16
C TYR A 41 9.27 -6.09 -0.56
N ARG A 42 9.97 -5.46 0.39
CA ARG A 42 10.79 -4.26 0.12
C ARG A 42 11.94 -4.55 -0.83
N ARG A 43 12.63 -5.70 -0.68
CA ARG A 43 13.70 -6.11 -1.60
C ARG A 43 13.18 -6.27 -3.03
N ASN A 44 12.02 -6.91 -3.20
CA ASN A 44 11.41 -7.09 -4.53
C ASN A 44 10.94 -5.76 -5.12
N ALA A 45 10.33 -4.89 -4.33
CA ALA A 45 9.92 -3.57 -4.77
C ALA A 45 11.12 -2.74 -5.27
N ARG A 46 12.23 -2.72 -4.52
CA ARG A 46 13.47 -2.04 -4.94
C ARG A 46 14.05 -2.63 -6.22
N GLN A 47 14.04 -3.96 -6.35
CA GLN A 47 14.53 -4.63 -7.55
C GLN A 47 13.64 -4.33 -8.77
N GLU A 48 12.32 -4.26 -8.59
CA GLU A 48 11.40 -3.90 -9.66
C GLU A 48 11.61 -2.44 -10.11
N CYS A 49 11.77 -1.50 -9.17
CA CYS A 49 12.07 -0.09 -9.50
C CYS A 49 13.33 0.05 -10.37
N ARG A 50 14.35 -0.80 -10.19
CA ARG A 50 15.58 -0.78 -11.00
C ARG A 50 15.39 -1.34 -12.42
N ARG A 51 14.34 -2.14 -12.65
CA ARG A 51 14.12 -2.86 -13.91
C ARG A 51 13.08 -2.18 -14.81
N THR A 52 12.18 -1.42 -14.22
CA THR A 52 11.05 -0.82 -14.94
C THR A 52 11.46 0.52 -15.53
N HIS A 53 10.98 0.80 -16.75
CA HIS A 53 11.31 2.04 -17.47
C HIS A 53 10.86 3.31 -16.73
N ASP A 54 9.80 3.21 -15.93
CA ASP A 54 9.23 4.29 -15.13
C ASP A 54 9.84 4.40 -13.73
N GLY A 55 10.74 3.48 -13.36
CA GLY A 55 11.37 3.43 -12.05
C GLY A 55 10.39 3.13 -10.90
N LYS A 56 9.23 2.53 -11.20
CA LYS A 56 8.18 2.25 -10.22
C LYS A 56 7.87 0.76 -10.13
N ALA A 57 7.54 0.28 -8.93
CA ALA A 57 7.11 -1.08 -8.67
C ALA A 57 5.57 -1.19 -8.62
N SER A 58 5.02 -2.37 -8.94
CA SER A 58 3.59 -2.66 -8.79
C SER A 58 3.30 -3.23 -7.40
N PRO A 59 2.47 -2.55 -6.57
CA PRO A 59 2.07 -3.06 -5.26
C PRO A 59 1.43 -4.45 -5.32
N ASN A 60 0.55 -4.66 -6.28
CA ASN A 60 -0.16 -5.93 -6.47
C ASN A 60 0.79 -7.06 -6.87
N ARG A 61 1.80 -6.77 -7.72
CA ARG A 61 2.82 -7.75 -8.09
C ARG A 61 3.67 -8.14 -6.88
N CYS A 62 4.08 -7.16 -6.07
CA CYS A 62 4.86 -7.41 -4.86
C CYS A 62 4.07 -8.23 -3.84
N ILE A 63 2.79 -7.91 -3.60
CA ILE A 63 1.93 -8.73 -2.71
C ILE A 63 1.76 -10.13 -3.25
N TYR A 64 1.43 -10.28 -4.54
CA TYR A 64 1.19 -11.60 -5.11
C TYR A 64 2.45 -12.47 -5.06
N GLY A 65 3.61 -11.91 -5.37
CA GLY A 65 4.89 -12.60 -5.22
C GLY A 65 5.18 -12.98 -3.76
N MET A 66 4.86 -12.12 -2.80
CA MET A 66 5.02 -12.41 -1.38
C MET A 66 4.09 -13.55 -0.92
N ARG A 67 2.82 -13.56 -1.37
CA ARG A 67 1.89 -14.68 -1.10
C ARG A 67 2.45 -16.01 -1.58
N ILE A 68 2.99 -16.04 -2.81
CA ILE A 68 3.59 -17.25 -3.38
C ILE A 68 4.84 -17.66 -2.59
N ALA A 69 5.72 -16.71 -2.27
CA ALA A 69 7.00 -17.00 -1.64
C ALA A 69 6.85 -17.58 -0.22
N PHE A 70 5.83 -17.15 0.53
CA PHE A 70 5.63 -17.54 1.93
C PHE A 70 4.39 -18.42 2.17
N GLY A 71 3.58 -18.68 1.15
CA GLY A 71 2.35 -19.46 1.30
C GLY A 71 1.29 -18.76 2.17
N ILE A 72 1.27 -17.42 2.19
CA ILE A 72 0.39 -16.63 3.04
C ILE A 72 -0.82 -16.07 2.28
N GLU A 73 -1.89 -15.82 3.02
CA GLU A 73 -3.01 -15.01 2.54
C GLU A 73 -2.89 -13.59 3.08
N LEU A 74 -2.96 -12.62 2.18
CA LEU A 74 -2.99 -11.21 2.52
C LEU A 74 -4.09 -10.55 1.70
N PRO A 75 -5.01 -9.74 2.23
CA PRO A 75 -6.07 -9.16 1.41
C PRO A 75 -5.56 -8.18 0.34
N ASN A 76 -6.20 -8.14 -0.84
CA ASN A 76 -5.83 -7.19 -1.91
C ASN A 76 -5.98 -5.72 -1.48
N HIS A 77 -6.91 -5.41 -0.58
CA HIS A 77 -7.12 -4.05 -0.12
C HIS A 77 -5.93 -3.49 0.68
N MET A 78 -5.01 -4.35 1.14
CA MET A 78 -3.80 -3.93 1.86
C MET A 78 -2.73 -3.33 0.94
N ALA A 79 -2.85 -3.52 -0.38
CA ALA A 79 -1.89 -3.05 -1.37
C ALA A 79 -1.53 -1.56 -1.29
N PRO A 80 -2.48 -0.61 -1.27
CA PRO A 80 -2.15 0.81 -1.17
C PRO A 80 -1.44 1.14 0.16
N TYR A 81 -1.86 0.56 1.29
CA TYR A 81 -1.27 0.85 2.60
C TYR A 81 0.16 0.31 2.73
N LEU A 82 0.40 -0.92 2.30
CA LEU A 82 1.75 -1.50 2.28
C LEU A 82 2.66 -0.73 1.33
N ALA A 83 2.17 -0.33 0.16
CA ALA A 83 2.95 0.50 -0.76
C ALA A 83 3.39 1.81 -0.11
N ARG A 84 2.49 2.47 0.64
CA ARG A 84 2.81 3.70 1.37
C ARG A 84 3.84 3.47 2.46
N ILE A 85 3.68 2.46 3.29
CA ILE A 85 4.66 2.13 4.34
C ILE A 85 6.03 1.83 3.74
N ALA A 86 6.10 1.15 2.58
CA ALA A 86 7.38 0.92 1.90
C ALA A 86 8.04 2.23 1.43
N MET A 87 7.27 3.13 0.84
CA MET A 87 7.74 4.45 0.39
C MET A 87 8.15 5.36 1.56
N GLU A 88 7.49 5.24 2.71
CA GLU A 88 7.87 5.97 3.94
C GLU A 88 9.20 5.49 4.51
N GLN A 89 9.38 4.16 4.57
CA GLN A 89 10.54 3.54 5.19
C GLN A 89 11.79 3.59 4.28
N ASP A 90 11.59 3.68 2.97
CA ASP A 90 12.67 3.66 1.99
C ASP A 90 12.39 4.65 0.83
N PRO A 91 13.06 5.81 0.83
CA PRO A 91 12.91 6.81 -0.23
C PRO A 91 13.31 6.36 -1.63
N GLU A 92 14.06 5.25 -1.77
CA GLU A 92 14.40 4.67 -3.08
C GLU A 92 13.24 3.88 -3.70
N ILE A 93 12.26 3.45 -2.89
CA ILE A 93 11.11 2.70 -3.38
C ILE A 93 10.07 3.69 -3.90
N ARG A 94 9.66 3.50 -5.16
CA ARG A 94 8.51 4.19 -5.76
C ARG A 94 7.48 3.19 -6.21
N MET A 95 6.22 3.39 -5.83
CA MET A 95 5.13 2.49 -6.16
C MET A 95 4.17 3.10 -7.18
N ARG A 96 3.64 2.27 -8.09
CA ARG A 96 2.52 2.63 -8.97
C ARG A 96 1.22 2.57 -8.19
N VAL A 97 0.93 3.63 -7.46
CA VAL A 97 -0.29 3.80 -6.68
C VAL A 97 -1.08 5.00 -7.19
N ALA A 98 -2.40 4.87 -7.21
CA ALA A 98 -3.31 5.99 -7.36
C ALA A 98 -3.58 6.65 -6.00
N ARG A 99 -4.19 7.84 -6.00
CA ARG A 99 -4.65 8.50 -4.77
C ARG A 99 -5.65 7.60 -4.05
N SER A 100 -5.52 7.45 -2.74
CA SER A 100 -6.33 6.58 -1.91
C SER A 100 -6.56 7.19 -0.52
N ASP A 101 -7.43 6.57 0.28
CA ASP A 101 -7.63 6.88 1.70
C ASP A 101 -6.35 6.67 2.53
N ALA A 102 -5.45 5.77 2.10
CA ALA A 102 -4.13 5.58 2.70
C ALA A 102 -3.27 6.87 2.73
N ASP A 103 -3.51 7.79 1.79
CA ASP A 103 -2.73 9.02 1.58
C ASP A 103 -2.83 9.99 2.76
N GLN A 104 -3.89 9.87 3.57
CA GLN A 104 -4.14 10.73 4.74
C GLN A 104 -3.38 10.27 5.98
N TYR A 105 -2.92 9.01 5.96
CA TYR A 105 -2.31 8.34 7.10
C TYR A 105 -0.85 7.98 6.82
N THR A 106 -0.25 8.67 5.85
CA THR A 106 1.11 8.44 5.39
C THR A 106 1.90 9.72 5.16
N THR A 107 3.21 9.66 5.38
CA THR A 107 4.15 10.72 4.99
C THR A 107 4.70 10.54 3.58
N ALA A 108 4.40 9.43 2.91
CA ALA A 108 4.86 9.17 1.55
C ALA A 108 4.16 10.11 0.56
N VAL A 109 4.95 10.94 -0.13
CA VAL A 109 4.47 11.86 -1.16
C VAL A 109 4.44 11.14 -2.51
N LEU A 110 3.30 11.19 -3.21
CA LEU A 110 3.22 10.74 -4.60
C LEU A 110 4.03 11.70 -5.48
N LYS A 111 5.05 11.19 -6.17
CA LYS A 111 5.85 11.92 -7.16
C LYS A 111 5.68 11.31 -8.56
#